data_AF-A0A3S4XA00-F1
#
_entry.id   AF-A0A3S4XA00-F1
#
_cell.length_a   1.000
_cell.length_b   1.000
_cell.length_c   1.000
_cell.angle_alpha   90.00
_cell.angle_beta   90.00
_cell.angle_gamma   90.00
#
_symmetry.space_group_name_H-M   'P 1'
#
loop_
_entity.id
_entity.type
_entity.pdbx_description
1 polymer ?
#
loop_
_entity_poly.entity_id
_entity_poly.type
_entity_poly.pdbx_seq_one_letter_code
_entity_poly.pdbx_strand_id
1 'polypeptide(L)'
;MELYKTKPLTSNTPLFCPKEWMNHHNENGMLLRLIANMRLLGECLRKTHPTFFNISDYKGVLATILIPSKELHQNLNKPGDVDMLIIPYTEENIIFSESLAIEAKVIRASYEQQGKSPKKFGFTQAQGLYDIGFPYVAICHFIVSDMSPSHTWEKMLLGTVGDNDTFHSLRECFIDRLPLSLIERAQGRLLNNRKNPHIGICSCYMDSDYNSNNALFIPEGSICTKNTSNLEFVAYIEEYYRKNWRRFLNILKNKPEE
;
A
#
# COMPACT_ATOMS: atom_id res chain seq x y z
N MET A 1 3.37 29.90 4.04
CA MET A 1 2.38 28.80 4.05
C MET A 1 2.88 27.81 5.07
N GLU A 2 2.19 27.59 6.19
CA GLU A 2 2.59 26.54 7.13
C GLU A 2 2.57 25.21 6.36
N LEU A 3 3.77 24.68 6.09
CA LEU A 3 3.99 23.52 5.23
C LEU A 3 3.39 22.24 5.82
N TYR A 4 3.10 22.23 7.12
CA TYR A 4 2.53 21.08 7.83
C TYR A 4 1.25 21.46 8.56
N LYS A 5 0.11 21.22 7.91
CA LYS A 5 -1.19 21.28 8.60
C LYS A 5 -1.57 19.94 9.24
N THR A 6 -0.93 18.84 8.82
CA THR A 6 -1.20 17.48 9.28
C THR A 6 -0.16 17.01 10.29
N LYS A 7 -0.59 16.73 11.52
CA LYS A 7 0.25 16.10 12.54
C LYS A 7 0.59 14.66 12.15
N PRO A 8 1.81 14.16 12.44
CA PRO A 8 2.17 12.76 12.25
C PRO A 8 1.18 11.82 12.94
N LEU A 9 0.84 10.73 12.26
CA LEU A 9 0.09 9.61 12.80
C LEU A 9 1.00 8.87 13.79
N THR A 10 0.60 8.87 15.06
CA THR A 10 1.26 8.14 16.13
C THR A 10 0.34 7.05 16.68
N SER A 11 0.88 6.18 17.53
CA SER A 11 0.08 5.19 18.27
C SER A 11 -1.11 5.87 18.95
N ASN A 12 -2.29 5.25 18.83
CA ASN A 12 -3.57 5.72 19.39
C ASN A 12 -4.16 6.99 18.75
N THR A 13 -3.67 7.43 17.58
CA THR A 13 -4.34 8.50 16.85
C THR A 13 -5.75 8.06 16.40
N PRO A 14 -6.82 8.76 16.79
CA PRO A 14 -8.18 8.38 16.40
C PRO A 14 -8.41 8.64 14.91
N LEU A 15 -8.92 7.63 14.20
CA LEU A 15 -9.36 7.73 12.82
C LEU A 15 -10.89 7.56 12.76
N PHE A 16 -11.59 8.58 12.28
CA PHE A 16 -13.02 8.53 12.06
C PHE A 16 -13.32 8.02 10.65
N CYS A 17 -14.12 6.97 10.54
CA CYS A 17 -14.53 6.41 9.26
C CYS A 17 -16.00 5.95 9.28
N PRO A 18 -16.64 5.82 8.11
CA PRO A 18 -17.98 5.26 8.01
C PRO A 18 -18.04 3.83 8.56
N LYS A 19 -19.07 3.52 9.35
CA LYS A 19 -19.24 2.20 9.98
C LYS A 19 -19.30 1.09 8.93
N GLU A 20 -19.88 1.39 7.77
CA GLU A 20 -20.06 0.46 6.66
C GLU A 20 -18.74 -0.05 6.09
N TRP A 21 -17.66 0.76 6.18
CA TRP A 21 -16.34 0.36 5.70
C TRP A 21 -15.72 -0.73 6.58
N MET A 22 -16.12 -0.83 7.85
CA MET A 22 -15.59 -1.82 8.79
C MET A 22 -16.31 -3.17 8.71
N ASN A 23 -17.43 -3.24 7.98
CA ASN A 23 -18.20 -4.46 7.83
C ASN A 23 -17.66 -5.33 6.67
N HIS A 24 -17.66 -6.65 6.85
CA HIS A 24 -17.42 -7.66 5.79
C HIS A 24 -16.15 -7.41 4.94
N HIS A 25 -15.08 -6.90 5.57
CA HIS A 25 -13.81 -6.59 4.90
C HIS A 25 -13.99 -5.70 3.66
N ASN A 26 -14.94 -4.76 3.66
CA ASN A 26 -15.20 -3.84 2.56
C ASN A 26 -13.91 -3.24 1.96
N GLU A 27 -13.84 -3.04 0.64
CA GLU A 27 -12.62 -2.57 -0.05
C GLU A 27 -12.09 -1.25 0.53
N ASN A 28 -12.97 -0.31 0.85
CA ASN A 28 -12.60 0.97 1.46
C ASN A 28 -12.02 0.78 2.87
N GLY A 29 -12.60 -0.13 3.65
CA GLY A 29 -12.08 -0.50 4.96
C GLY A 29 -10.70 -1.16 4.86
N MET A 30 -10.49 -2.01 3.86
CA MET A 30 -9.19 -2.63 3.61
C MET A 30 -8.12 -1.59 3.25
N LEU A 31 -8.45 -0.63 2.38
CA LEU A 31 -7.56 0.50 2.07
C LEU A 31 -7.22 1.32 3.32
N LEU A 32 -8.22 1.63 4.14
CA LEU A 32 -8.01 2.35 5.40
C LEU A 32 -7.11 1.57 6.36
N ARG A 33 -7.34 0.25 6.50
CA ARG A 33 -6.52 -0.64 7.34
C ARG A 33 -5.07 -0.67 6.88
N LEU A 34 -4.83 -0.64 5.57
CA LEU A 34 -3.49 -0.59 5.02
C LEU A 34 -2.77 0.71 5.37
N ILE A 35 -3.37 1.87 5.09
CA ILE A 35 -2.72 3.16 5.38
C ILE A 35 -2.53 3.38 6.89
N ALA A 36 -3.40 2.80 7.73
CA ALA A 36 -3.26 2.83 9.18
C ALA A 36 -2.19 1.84 9.69
N ASN A 37 -1.92 0.75 8.96
CA ASN A 37 -0.82 -0.16 9.26
C ASN A 37 0.49 0.35 8.65
N MET A 38 1.13 1.30 9.34
CA MET A 38 2.36 1.97 8.89
C MET A 38 3.47 0.98 8.50
N ARG A 39 3.56 -0.16 9.20
CA ARG A 39 4.55 -1.21 8.90
C ARG A 39 4.27 -1.88 7.56
N LEU A 40 3.03 -2.30 7.33
CA LEU A 40 2.63 -2.92 6.06
C LEU A 40 2.73 -1.94 4.90
N LEU A 41 2.31 -0.68 5.09
CA LEU A 41 2.48 0.37 4.08
C LEU A 41 3.96 0.58 3.74
N GLY A 42 4.84 0.64 4.76
CA GLY A 42 6.28 0.78 4.56
C GLY A 42 6.86 -0.35 3.70
N GLU A 43 6.48 -1.60 3.96
CA GLU A 43 6.90 -2.72 3.13
C GLU A 43 6.33 -2.67 1.70
N CYS A 44 5.07 -2.27 1.52
CA CYS A 44 4.50 -2.03 0.19
C CYS A 44 5.28 -0.95 -0.57
N LEU A 45 5.64 0.16 0.08
CA LEU A 45 6.42 1.24 -0.53
C LEU A 45 7.84 0.77 -0.86
N ARG A 46 8.46 -0.06 -0.01
CA ARG A 46 9.78 -0.66 -0.29
C ARG A 46 9.78 -1.52 -1.55
N LYS A 47 8.67 -2.18 -1.85
CA LYS A 47 8.53 -3.05 -3.04
C LYS A 47 8.11 -2.30 -4.30
N THR A 48 7.56 -1.09 -4.18
CA THR A 48 6.96 -0.37 -5.31
C THR A 48 7.64 0.95 -5.64
N HIS A 49 8.09 1.73 -4.67
CA HIS A 49 8.65 3.06 -4.89
C HIS A 49 10.19 3.01 -5.01
N PRO A 50 10.78 3.47 -6.13
CA PRO A 50 12.21 3.26 -6.41
C PRO A 50 13.15 4.08 -5.50
N THR A 51 12.71 5.25 -5.03
CA THR A 51 13.58 6.22 -4.35
C THR A 51 13.24 6.49 -2.89
N PHE A 52 12.04 6.15 -2.41
CA PHE A 52 11.55 6.61 -1.09
C PHE A 52 12.46 6.22 0.08
N PHE A 53 12.89 4.96 0.14
CA PHE A 53 13.82 4.51 1.18
C PHE A 53 15.28 4.85 0.90
N ASN A 54 15.62 5.16 -0.36
CA ASN A 54 16.99 5.47 -0.80
C ASN A 54 17.36 6.93 -0.55
N ILE A 55 16.39 7.84 -0.54
CA ILE A 55 16.60 9.26 -0.23
C ILE A 55 16.56 9.44 1.30
N SER A 56 17.67 9.86 1.89
CA SER A 56 17.83 10.09 3.33
C SER A 56 16.90 11.18 3.86
N ASP A 57 16.69 12.21 3.05
CA ASP A 57 16.08 13.48 3.49
C ASP A 57 14.56 13.39 3.64
N TYR A 58 13.95 12.34 3.09
CA TYR A 58 12.53 12.09 3.29
C TYR A 58 12.23 11.75 4.75
N LYS A 59 11.30 12.50 5.32
CA LYS A 59 10.83 12.33 6.71
C LYS A 59 9.63 11.40 6.78
N GLY A 60 8.87 11.28 5.69
CA GLY A 60 7.70 10.43 5.63
C GLY A 60 6.91 10.65 4.35
N VAL A 61 5.64 10.24 4.40
CA VAL A 61 4.67 10.44 3.34
C VAL A 61 3.37 11.03 3.87
N LEU A 62 2.72 11.81 3.03
CA LEU A 62 1.31 12.17 3.17
C LEU A 62 0.50 11.17 2.34
N ALA A 63 -0.35 10.39 2.99
CA ALA A 63 -1.14 9.33 2.37
C ALA A 63 -2.63 9.64 2.43
N THR A 64 -3.36 9.44 1.34
CA THR A 64 -4.82 9.49 1.34
C THR A 64 -5.39 8.39 0.43
N ILE A 65 -6.69 8.11 0.58
CA ILE A 65 -7.40 7.06 -0.13
C ILE A 65 -8.68 7.59 -0.78
N LEU A 66 -9.16 6.86 -1.80
CA LEU A 66 -10.43 7.11 -2.47
C LEU A 66 -10.51 8.55 -3.01
N ILE A 67 -9.59 8.89 -3.89
CA ILE A 67 -9.52 10.21 -4.52
C ILE A 67 -10.37 10.20 -5.78
N PRO A 68 -11.46 11.00 -5.84
CA PRO A 68 -12.26 11.08 -7.05
C PRO A 68 -11.44 11.71 -8.18
N SER A 69 -11.35 11.06 -9.34
CA SER A 69 -10.46 11.53 -10.43
C SER A 69 -10.84 12.92 -10.95
N LYS A 70 -12.13 13.29 -10.85
CA LYS A 70 -12.63 14.62 -11.20
C LYS A 70 -12.16 15.73 -10.25
N GLU A 71 -11.85 15.38 -9.00
CA GLU A 71 -11.30 16.34 -8.03
C GLU A 71 -9.80 16.60 -8.27
N LEU A 72 -9.10 15.65 -8.89
CA LEU A 72 -7.72 15.85 -9.34
C LEU A 72 -7.70 16.71 -10.61
N HIS A 73 -8.48 16.36 -11.63
CA HIS A 73 -8.52 17.14 -12.86
C HIS A 73 -9.88 17.02 -13.55
N GLN A 74 -10.49 18.17 -13.88
CA GLN A 74 -11.88 18.22 -14.36
C GLN A 74 -12.12 17.46 -15.67
N ASN A 75 -11.08 17.27 -16.49
CA ASN A 75 -11.16 16.52 -17.74
C ASN A 75 -10.76 15.04 -17.60
N LEU A 76 -10.41 14.57 -16.40
CA LEU A 76 -10.19 13.14 -16.14
C LEU A 76 -11.53 12.41 -16.03
N ASN A 77 -12.06 11.98 -17.17
CA ASN A 77 -13.17 11.02 -17.21
C ASN A 77 -12.69 9.56 -17.16
N LYS A 78 -11.41 9.33 -17.48
CA LYS A 78 -10.69 8.06 -17.35
C LYS A 78 -9.23 8.34 -17.01
N PRO A 79 -8.57 7.52 -16.17
CA PRO A 79 -9.09 6.33 -15.48
C PRO A 79 -10.13 6.69 -14.40
N GLY A 80 -10.72 5.66 -13.77
CA GLY A 80 -11.59 5.84 -12.61
C GLY A 80 -10.85 6.47 -11.43
N ASP A 81 -11.47 6.48 -10.24
CA ASP A 81 -10.90 7.08 -9.03
C ASP A 81 -9.53 6.49 -8.67
N VAL A 82 -8.69 7.27 -7.99
CA VAL A 82 -7.39 6.81 -7.49
C VAL A 82 -7.61 6.18 -6.11
N ASP A 83 -7.28 4.91 -5.96
CA ASP A 83 -7.51 4.22 -4.69
C ASP A 83 -6.60 4.76 -3.58
N MET A 84 -5.32 5.04 -3.89
CA MET A 84 -4.40 5.66 -2.95
C MET A 84 -3.45 6.65 -3.62
N LEU A 85 -3.17 7.74 -2.91
CA LEU A 85 -2.16 8.74 -3.29
C LEU A 85 -1.17 8.91 -2.13
N ILE A 86 0.10 8.71 -2.43
CA ILE A 86 1.22 8.83 -1.49
C ILE A 86 2.13 9.96 -1.98
N ILE A 87 2.44 10.92 -1.10
CA ILE A 87 3.28 12.08 -1.44
C ILE A 87 4.42 12.17 -0.43
N PRO A 88 5.68 11.94 -0.82
CA PRO A 88 6.80 12.09 0.10
C PRO A 88 7.03 13.55 0.50
N TYR A 89 7.61 13.75 1.68
CA TYR A 89 7.97 15.08 2.16
C TYR A 89 9.32 15.06 2.91
N THR A 90 10.05 16.18 2.86
CA THR A 90 11.26 16.45 3.64
C THR A 90 10.92 17.33 4.85
N GLU A 91 11.90 17.81 5.62
CA GLU A 91 11.62 18.74 6.73
C GLU A 91 10.98 20.05 6.26
N GLU A 92 11.27 20.49 5.04
CA GLU A 92 10.86 21.81 4.55
C GLU A 92 9.88 21.77 3.38
N ASN A 93 9.71 20.63 2.71
CA ASN A 93 9.02 20.58 1.43
C ASN A 93 8.15 19.32 1.26
N ILE A 94 6.97 19.51 0.66
CA ILE A 94 6.15 18.41 0.12
C ILE A 94 6.57 18.19 -1.34
N ILE A 95 6.94 16.96 -1.69
CA ILE A 95 7.56 16.65 -2.98
C ILE A 95 6.53 16.02 -3.93
N PHE A 96 5.63 16.85 -4.47
CA PHE A 96 4.54 16.39 -5.36
C PHE A 96 5.03 15.67 -6.62
N SER A 97 6.20 16.03 -7.13
CA SER A 97 6.84 15.42 -8.30
C SER A 97 7.34 13.99 -8.06
N GLU A 98 7.27 13.53 -6.81
CA GLU A 98 7.61 12.17 -6.39
C GLU A 98 6.38 11.43 -5.84
N SER A 99 5.18 11.88 -6.19
CA SER A 99 3.94 11.23 -5.77
C SER A 99 3.72 9.88 -6.47
N LEU A 100 3.20 8.93 -5.69
CA LEU A 100 2.84 7.60 -6.13
C LEU A 100 1.32 7.42 -6.05
N ALA A 101 0.72 7.12 -7.20
CA ALA A 101 -0.66 6.65 -7.28
C ALA A 101 -0.68 5.11 -7.26
N ILE A 102 -1.58 4.55 -6.46
CA ILE A 102 -1.75 3.11 -6.34
C ILE A 102 -3.18 2.77 -6.75
N GLU A 103 -3.31 1.87 -7.72
CA GLU A 103 -4.54 1.11 -7.97
C GLU A 103 -4.53 -0.12 -7.04
N ALA A 104 -5.55 -0.25 -6.23
CA ALA A 104 -5.70 -1.29 -5.24
C ALA A 104 -6.70 -2.34 -5.70
N LYS A 105 -6.38 -3.60 -5.44
CA LYS A 105 -7.34 -4.68 -5.62
C LYS A 105 -7.40 -5.58 -4.42
N VAL A 106 -8.56 -5.69 -3.79
CA VAL A 106 -8.79 -6.69 -2.76
C VAL A 106 -9.08 -8.04 -3.40
N ILE A 107 -8.24 -9.03 -3.11
CA ILE A 107 -8.44 -10.43 -3.48
C ILE A 107 -8.94 -11.17 -2.25
N ARG A 108 -10.16 -11.69 -2.36
CA ARG A 108 -10.71 -12.61 -1.37
C ARG A 108 -10.47 -14.02 -1.84
N ALA A 109 -9.63 -14.74 -1.12
CA ALA A 109 -9.44 -16.16 -1.30
C ALA A 109 -10.17 -16.93 -0.19
N SER A 110 -10.54 -18.17 -0.46
CA SER A 110 -10.78 -19.15 0.58
C SER A 110 -9.81 -20.30 0.39
N TYR A 111 -9.53 -21.07 1.45
CA TYR A 111 -8.66 -22.24 1.39
C TYR A 111 -9.12 -23.21 0.29
N GLU A 112 -10.44 -23.45 0.19
CA GLU A 112 -11.04 -24.30 -0.84
C GLU A 112 -10.91 -23.75 -2.26
N GLN A 113 -10.88 -22.42 -2.42
CA GLN A 113 -10.89 -21.74 -3.73
C GLN A 113 -9.63 -20.91 -4.00
N GLN A 114 -8.52 -21.26 -3.33
CA GLN A 114 -7.25 -20.53 -3.38
C GLN A 114 -6.63 -20.45 -4.80
N GLY A 115 -7.06 -21.32 -5.72
CA GLY A 115 -6.63 -21.33 -7.12
C GLY A 115 -7.36 -20.34 -8.03
N LYS A 116 -8.45 -19.69 -7.60
CA LYS A 116 -9.20 -18.79 -8.49
C LYS A 116 -8.43 -17.49 -8.76
N SER A 117 -8.41 -17.06 -10.02
CA SER A 117 -7.84 -15.77 -10.43
C SER A 117 -8.89 -14.67 -10.39
N PRO A 118 -8.51 -13.42 -10.05
CA PRO A 118 -9.41 -12.30 -10.21
C PRO A 118 -9.75 -12.10 -11.69
N LYS A 119 -10.99 -11.70 -12.00
CA LYS A 119 -11.44 -11.43 -13.38
C LYS A 119 -10.71 -10.24 -14.02
N LYS A 120 -10.24 -9.29 -13.21
CA LYS A 120 -9.54 -8.07 -13.64
C LYS A 120 -8.36 -7.82 -12.71
N PHE A 121 -7.20 -7.46 -13.23
CA PHE A 121 -5.98 -7.26 -12.44
C PHE A 121 -5.70 -5.80 -12.03
N GLY A 122 -6.40 -4.82 -12.60
CA GLY A 122 -6.19 -3.39 -12.34
C GLY A 122 -5.34 -2.66 -13.40
N PHE A 123 -4.71 -3.40 -14.32
CA PHE A 123 -3.79 -2.80 -15.32
C PHE A 123 -4.41 -1.72 -16.21
N THR A 124 -5.70 -1.80 -16.57
CA THR A 124 -6.33 -0.76 -17.40
C THR A 124 -6.44 0.57 -16.66
N GLN A 125 -6.78 0.55 -15.36
CA GLN A 125 -6.87 1.76 -14.55
C GLN A 125 -5.47 2.32 -14.27
N ALA A 126 -4.53 1.47 -13.84
CA ALA A 126 -3.15 1.88 -13.63
C ALA A 126 -2.49 2.44 -14.90
N GLN A 127 -2.76 1.85 -16.07
CA GLN A 127 -2.28 2.42 -17.33
C GLN A 127 -2.86 3.81 -17.58
N GLY A 128 -4.16 4.00 -17.35
CA GLY A 128 -4.76 5.32 -17.43
C GLY A 128 -4.11 6.33 -16.47
N LEU A 129 -3.73 5.92 -15.25
CA LEU A 129 -3.05 6.79 -14.28
C LEU A 129 -1.65 7.18 -14.77
N TYR A 130 -0.96 6.24 -15.39
CA TYR A 130 0.34 6.49 -15.99
C TYR A 130 0.21 7.45 -17.19
N ASP A 131 -0.74 7.20 -18.08
CA ASP A 131 -0.93 7.98 -19.32
C ASP A 131 -1.31 9.44 -19.04
N ILE A 132 -2.03 9.70 -17.94
CA ILE A 132 -2.43 11.08 -17.57
C ILE A 132 -1.30 11.87 -16.90
N GLY A 133 -0.20 11.20 -16.50
CA GLY A 133 1.01 11.88 -16.05
C GLY A 133 1.34 11.73 -14.57
N PHE A 134 0.76 10.77 -13.83
CA PHE A 134 1.22 10.49 -12.46
C PHE A 134 2.73 10.15 -12.45
N PRO A 135 3.53 10.72 -11.52
CA PRO A 135 4.98 10.48 -11.45
C PRO A 135 5.34 9.02 -11.26
N TYR A 136 4.66 8.35 -10.35
CA TYR A 136 4.78 6.92 -10.15
C TYR A 136 3.40 6.30 -10.08
N VAL A 137 3.30 5.09 -10.64
CA VAL A 137 2.07 4.30 -10.59
C VAL A 137 2.39 2.88 -10.20
N ALA A 138 1.60 2.31 -9.30
CA ALA A 138 1.67 0.91 -8.93
C ALA A 138 0.29 0.25 -8.84
N ILE A 139 0.28 -1.07 -8.92
CA ILE A 139 -0.88 -1.91 -8.61
C ILE A 139 -0.56 -2.72 -7.36
N CYS A 140 -1.43 -2.68 -6.37
CA CYS A 140 -1.29 -3.48 -5.16
C CYS A 140 -2.46 -4.45 -5.03
N HIS A 141 -2.16 -5.75 -4.94
CA HIS A 141 -3.13 -6.80 -4.64
C HIS A 141 -3.12 -7.10 -3.15
N PHE A 142 -4.21 -6.72 -2.47
CA PHE A 142 -4.44 -6.92 -1.05
C PHE A 142 -5.22 -8.21 -0.84
N ILE A 143 -4.55 -9.22 -0.34
CA ILE A 143 -5.11 -10.57 -0.21
C ILE A 143 -5.66 -10.72 1.20
N VAL A 144 -6.90 -11.21 1.29
CA VAL A 144 -7.50 -11.71 2.52
C VAL A 144 -7.98 -13.13 2.30
N SER A 145 -7.81 -13.99 3.29
CA SER A 145 -8.40 -15.32 3.27
C SER A 145 -8.91 -15.75 4.64
N ASP A 146 -9.66 -16.83 4.65
CA ASP A 146 -9.82 -17.68 5.82
C ASP A 146 -8.48 -18.37 6.16
N MET A 147 -8.44 -19.00 7.34
CA MET A 147 -7.29 -19.76 7.81
C MET A 147 -7.36 -21.20 7.27
N SER A 148 -6.22 -21.76 6.88
CA SER A 148 -6.18 -23.16 6.47
C SER A 148 -6.38 -24.12 7.66
N PRO A 149 -6.90 -25.34 7.43
CA PRO A 149 -7.02 -26.35 8.48
C PRO A 149 -5.66 -26.64 9.14
N SER A 150 -5.62 -26.79 10.46
CA SER A 150 -4.36 -26.97 11.21
C SER A 150 -3.50 -28.16 10.78
N HIS A 151 -4.12 -29.21 10.20
CA HIS A 151 -3.40 -30.37 9.67
C HIS A 151 -2.60 -30.06 8.38
N THR A 152 -2.83 -28.92 7.75
CA THR A 152 -2.10 -28.47 6.55
C THR A 152 -0.99 -27.48 6.88
N TRP A 153 -0.81 -27.15 8.16
CA TRP A 153 0.21 -26.21 8.59
C TRP A 153 1.60 -26.83 8.46
N GLU A 154 2.56 -26.00 8.10
CA GLU A 154 3.92 -26.45 7.82
C GLU A 154 4.83 -26.14 9.01
N LYS A 155 5.77 -27.06 9.26
CA LYS A 155 6.79 -26.90 10.28
C LYS A 155 7.81 -25.86 9.83
N MET A 156 8.00 -24.82 10.64
CA MET A 156 8.86 -23.67 10.36
C MET A 156 9.71 -23.32 11.60
N LEU A 157 10.76 -22.53 11.38
CA LEU A 157 11.56 -21.96 12.47
C LEU A 157 11.09 -20.54 12.77
N LEU A 158 10.69 -20.31 14.03
CA LEU A 158 10.42 -18.98 14.55
C LEU A 158 11.68 -18.45 15.23
N GLY A 159 12.25 -17.39 14.65
CA GLY A 159 13.31 -16.60 15.27
C GLY A 159 12.74 -15.45 16.09
N THR A 160 13.19 -15.31 17.34
CA THR A 160 12.94 -14.11 18.15
C THR A 160 14.15 -13.19 18.04
N VAL A 161 13.94 -11.96 17.57
CA VAL A 161 15.01 -10.94 17.52
C VAL A 161 15.27 -10.44 18.95
N GLY A 162 16.54 -10.50 19.37
CA GLY A 162 17.04 -9.91 20.60
C GLY A 162 17.75 -8.59 20.34
N ASP A 163 18.53 -8.12 21.31
CA ASP A 163 19.29 -6.87 21.18
C ASP A 163 20.33 -6.96 20.05
N ASN A 164 20.66 -5.80 19.46
CA ASN A 164 21.68 -5.64 18.41
C ASN A 164 21.45 -6.53 17.16
N ASP A 165 20.19 -6.68 16.73
CA ASP A 165 19.82 -7.45 15.54
C ASP A 165 20.24 -8.93 15.58
N THR A 166 20.43 -9.50 16.77
CA THR A 166 20.78 -10.91 16.96
C THR A 166 19.53 -11.79 17.13
N PHE A 167 19.62 -13.08 16.77
CA PHE A 167 18.57 -14.04 17.12
C PHE A 167 18.76 -14.51 18.57
N HIS A 168 17.80 -14.21 19.44
CA HIS A 168 17.78 -14.65 20.82
C HIS A 168 17.41 -16.13 20.95
N SER A 169 16.53 -16.63 20.10
CA SER A 169 16.18 -18.05 20.05
C SER A 169 15.59 -18.45 18.71
N LEU A 170 15.77 -19.73 18.37
CA LEU A 170 15.07 -20.41 17.28
C LEU A 170 14.26 -21.54 17.89
N ARG A 171 12.96 -21.58 17.60
CA ARG A 171 12.10 -22.71 17.97
C ARG A 171 11.31 -23.19 16.76
N GLU A 172 10.99 -24.48 16.76
CA GLU A 172 10.07 -25.04 15.78
C GLU A 172 8.63 -24.61 16.12
N CYS A 173 7.88 -24.24 15.10
CA CYS A 173 6.44 -24.01 15.19
C CYS A 173 5.74 -24.55 13.94
N PHE A 174 4.42 -24.71 14.02
CA PHE A 174 3.59 -24.93 12.84
C PHE A 174 2.91 -23.62 12.49
N ILE A 175 3.01 -23.20 11.24
CA ILE A 175 2.35 -21.99 10.74
C ILE A 175 1.48 -22.31 9.54
N ASP A 176 0.39 -21.56 9.40
CA ASP A 176 -0.36 -21.52 8.16
C ASP A 176 0.48 -20.87 7.05
N ARG A 177 0.85 -21.64 6.02
CA ARG A 177 1.60 -21.14 4.85
C ARG A 177 0.68 -20.62 3.74
N LEU A 178 -0.63 -20.74 3.88
CA LEU A 178 -1.59 -20.22 2.88
C LEU A 178 -1.34 -18.73 2.55
N PRO A 179 -1.12 -17.83 3.52
CA PRO A 179 -0.81 -16.42 3.23
C PRO A 179 0.39 -16.23 2.28
N LEU A 180 1.50 -16.91 2.55
CA LEU A 180 2.70 -16.85 1.71
C LEU A 180 2.43 -17.38 0.29
N SER A 181 1.75 -18.52 0.21
CA SER A 181 1.42 -19.16 -1.06
C SER A 181 0.49 -18.29 -1.91
N LEU A 182 -0.43 -17.56 -1.28
CA LEU A 182 -1.32 -16.63 -1.95
C LEU A 182 -0.56 -15.39 -2.46
N ILE A 183 0.37 -14.84 -1.67
CA ILE A 183 1.25 -13.73 -2.09
C ILE A 183 2.03 -14.12 -3.34
N GLU A 184 2.73 -15.25 -3.31
CA GLU A 184 3.55 -15.76 -4.42
C GLU A 184 2.69 -15.95 -5.69
N ARG A 185 1.52 -16.56 -5.53
CA ARG A 185 0.58 -16.81 -6.64
C ARG A 185 0.03 -15.52 -7.23
N ALA A 186 -0.37 -14.56 -6.39
CA ALA A 186 -0.85 -13.25 -6.85
C ALA A 186 0.25 -12.50 -7.59
N GLN A 187 1.48 -12.54 -7.06
CA GLN A 187 2.63 -11.89 -7.67
C GLN A 187 2.97 -12.50 -9.04
N GLY A 188 3.01 -13.83 -9.15
CA GLY A 188 3.24 -14.49 -10.44
C GLY A 188 2.18 -14.11 -11.48
N ARG A 189 0.91 -13.96 -11.07
CA ARG A 189 -0.16 -13.51 -11.97
C ARG A 189 -0.03 -12.05 -12.37
N LEU A 190 0.35 -11.17 -11.44
CA LEU A 190 0.63 -9.76 -11.75
C LEU A 190 1.77 -9.65 -12.76
N LEU A 191 2.89 -10.34 -12.52
CA LEU A 191 4.03 -10.37 -13.44
C LEU A 191 3.62 -10.84 -14.84
N ASN A 192 2.89 -11.94 -14.95
CA ASN A 192 2.47 -12.50 -16.23
C ASN A 192 1.49 -11.60 -17.02
N ASN A 193 0.75 -10.73 -16.34
CA ASN A 193 -0.23 -9.84 -16.97
C ASN A 193 0.28 -8.39 -17.10
N ARG A 194 1.48 -8.08 -16.60
CA ARG A 194 2.07 -6.75 -16.64
C ARG A 194 2.56 -6.43 -18.05
N LYS A 195 1.80 -5.61 -18.76
CA LYS A 195 2.17 -5.13 -20.10
C LYS A 195 3.12 -3.94 -20.08
N ASN A 196 2.96 -3.06 -19.09
CA ASN A 196 3.79 -1.87 -18.95
C ASN A 196 4.80 -2.07 -17.81
N PRO A 197 6.12 -2.18 -18.12
CA PRO A 197 7.16 -2.37 -17.12
C PRO A 197 7.41 -1.11 -16.26
N HIS A 198 6.83 0.04 -16.60
CA HIS A 198 6.96 1.25 -15.78
C HIS A 198 6.02 1.27 -14.57
N ILE A 199 4.93 0.52 -14.62
CA ILE A 199 3.94 0.41 -13.53
C ILE A 199 4.41 -0.63 -12.53
N GLY A 200 4.60 -0.24 -11.27
CA GLY A 200 5.00 -1.15 -10.19
C GLY A 200 3.90 -2.13 -9.82
N ILE A 201 4.27 -3.25 -9.20
CA ILE A 201 3.31 -4.26 -8.75
C ILE A 201 3.66 -4.72 -7.34
N CYS A 202 2.66 -4.99 -6.52
CA CYS A 202 2.82 -5.51 -5.16
C CYS A 202 1.71 -6.51 -4.85
N SER A 203 2.05 -7.56 -4.13
CA SER A 203 1.14 -8.54 -3.56
C SER A 203 1.40 -8.62 -2.07
N CYS A 204 0.38 -8.37 -1.26
CA CYS A 204 0.50 -8.39 0.19
C CYS A 204 -0.72 -9.06 0.81
N TYR A 205 -0.47 -9.86 1.84
CA TYR A 205 -1.52 -10.46 2.65
C TYR A 205 -1.89 -9.52 3.81
N MET A 206 -3.18 -9.36 4.03
CA MET A 206 -3.73 -8.63 5.14
C MET A 206 -4.48 -9.61 6.03
N ASP A 207 -4.08 -9.70 7.29
CA ASP A 207 -4.78 -10.53 8.26
C ASP A 207 -6.26 -10.12 8.32
N SER A 208 -7.15 -11.11 8.37
CA SER A 208 -8.58 -10.89 8.42
C SER A 208 -9.04 -10.47 9.82
N ASP A 209 -8.27 -10.81 10.85
CA ASP A 209 -8.56 -10.44 12.23
C ASP A 209 -7.99 -9.05 12.56
N TYR A 210 -8.86 -8.21 13.11
CA TYR A 210 -8.59 -6.81 13.45
C TYR A 210 -7.69 -6.66 14.68
N ASN A 211 -7.64 -7.68 15.54
CA ASN A 211 -6.96 -7.63 16.84
C ASN A 211 -5.62 -8.39 16.84
N SER A 212 -5.33 -9.19 15.81
CA SER A 212 -4.08 -9.95 15.69
C SER A 212 -3.08 -9.27 14.76
N ASN A 213 -2.61 -8.07 15.10
CA ASN A 213 -1.50 -7.42 14.38
C ASN A 213 -0.12 -8.13 14.56
N ASN A 214 -0.12 -9.42 14.90
CA ASN A 214 1.08 -10.13 15.35
C ASN A 214 1.89 -10.76 14.22
N ALA A 215 1.30 -10.99 13.04
CA ALA A 215 2.00 -11.61 11.90
C ALA A 215 2.05 -10.66 10.70
N LEU A 216 3.25 -10.19 10.36
CA LEU A 216 3.52 -9.54 9.09
C LEU A 216 4.06 -10.58 8.10
N PHE A 217 3.29 -10.87 7.05
CA PHE A 217 3.80 -11.58 5.89
C PHE A 217 4.45 -10.56 4.96
N ILE A 218 5.74 -10.75 4.66
CA ILE A 218 6.49 -9.80 3.82
C ILE A 218 5.86 -9.76 2.43
N PRO A 219 5.47 -8.58 1.93
CA PRO A 219 4.96 -8.43 0.57
C PRO A 219 5.98 -8.80 -0.50
N GLU A 220 5.48 -9.28 -1.64
CA GLU A 220 6.26 -9.45 -2.86
C GLU A 220 5.93 -8.36 -3.86
N GLY A 221 6.90 -7.94 -4.68
CA GLY A 221 6.65 -6.86 -5.63
C GLY A 221 7.78 -6.55 -6.58
N SER A 222 7.53 -5.59 -7.46
CA SER A 222 8.49 -4.99 -8.38
C SER A 222 8.28 -3.49 -8.39
N ILE A 223 9.39 -2.76 -8.36
CA ILE A 223 9.40 -1.31 -8.38
C ILE A 223 8.78 -0.77 -9.68
N CYS A 224 8.13 0.39 -9.55
CA CYS A 224 7.79 1.26 -10.67
C CYS A 224 9.00 2.09 -11.10
N THR A 225 8.87 2.76 -12.25
CA THR A 225 9.85 3.76 -12.70
C THR A 225 9.17 5.10 -12.89
N LYS A 226 9.93 6.18 -12.75
CA LYS A 226 9.40 7.53 -12.89
C LYS A 226 8.86 7.76 -14.30
N ASN A 227 7.64 8.25 -14.38
CA ASN A 227 7.04 8.73 -15.60
C ASN A 227 7.65 10.08 -15.99
N THR A 228 7.58 10.43 -17.28
CA THR A 228 7.89 11.78 -17.75
C THR A 228 6.71 12.70 -17.44
N SER A 229 6.44 12.91 -16.15
CA SER A 229 5.30 13.71 -15.71
C SER A 229 5.43 15.16 -16.15
N ASN A 230 4.37 15.69 -16.75
CA ASN A 230 4.25 17.11 -17.01
C ASN A 230 4.08 17.85 -15.67
N LEU A 231 4.83 18.95 -15.49
CA LEU A 231 4.71 19.85 -14.33
C LEU A 231 3.27 20.33 -14.12
N GLU A 232 2.50 20.46 -15.19
CA GLU A 232 1.08 20.78 -15.14
C GLU A 232 0.28 19.74 -14.35
N PHE A 233 0.54 18.45 -14.55
CA PHE A 233 -0.16 17.41 -13.82
C PHE A 233 0.22 17.39 -12.34
N VAL A 234 1.49 17.65 -12.04
CA VAL A 234 1.97 17.77 -10.65
C VAL A 234 1.25 18.94 -9.92
N ALA A 235 0.97 20.04 -10.61
CA ALA A 235 0.23 21.16 -10.06
C ALA A 235 -1.21 20.79 -9.65
N TYR A 236 -1.86 19.88 -10.38
CA TYR A 236 -3.18 19.36 -9.99
C TYR A 236 -3.15 18.54 -8.70
N ILE A 237 -2.10 17.75 -8.49
CA ILE A 237 -1.90 17.00 -7.25
C ILE A 237 -1.71 17.97 -6.08
N GLU A 238 -0.92 19.03 -6.27
CA GLU A 238 -0.74 20.09 -5.29
C GLU A 238 -2.06 20.81 -4.97
N GLU A 239 -2.83 21.18 -5.99
CA GLU A 239 -4.12 21.85 -5.83
C GLU A 239 -5.11 20.97 -5.04
N TYR A 240 -5.17 19.69 -5.38
CA TYR A 240 -5.97 18.71 -4.65
C TYR A 240 -5.56 18.63 -3.18
N TYR A 241 -4.25 18.51 -2.89
CA TYR A 241 -3.75 18.52 -1.51
C TYR A 241 -4.13 19.79 -0.77
N ARG A 242 -3.95 20.97 -1.36
CA ARG A 242 -4.28 22.26 -0.72
C ARG A 242 -5.75 22.35 -0.32
N LYS A 243 -6.66 21.85 -1.15
CA LYS A 243 -8.11 21.81 -0.87
C LYS A 243 -8.47 20.74 0.15
N ASN A 244 -7.78 19.60 0.14
CA ASN A 244 -8.16 18.39 0.85
C ASN A 244 -7.18 17.95 1.95
N TRP A 245 -6.27 18.80 2.40
CA TRP A 245 -5.16 18.43 3.30
C TRP A 245 -5.61 17.65 4.56
N ARG A 246 -6.83 17.91 5.07
CA ARG A 246 -7.39 17.19 6.23
C ARG A 246 -7.65 15.70 5.98
N ARG A 247 -7.72 15.26 4.71
CA ARG A 247 -7.89 13.87 4.29
C ARG A 247 -6.56 13.10 4.24
N PHE A 248 -5.42 13.79 4.39
CA PHE A 248 -4.10 13.16 4.32
C PHE A 248 -3.64 12.76 5.72
N LEU A 249 -3.23 11.50 5.85
CA LEU A 249 -2.51 10.99 7.02
C LEU A 249 -1.02 11.24 6.82
N ASN A 250 -0.38 11.84 7.82
CA ASN A 250 1.06 12.04 7.83
C ASN A 250 1.72 10.81 8.46
N ILE A 251 2.51 10.06 7.68
CA ILE A 251 3.12 8.80 8.09
C ILE A 251 4.63 8.94 8.03
N LEU A 252 5.30 8.85 9.17
CA LEU A 252 6.76 8.98 9.24
C LEU A 252 7.47 7.79 8.60
N LYS A 253 8.62 8.07 7.97
CA LYS A 253 9.53 7.05 7.41
C LYS A 253 10.14 6.19 8.51
N ASN A 254 10.59 6.84 9.59
CA ASN A 254 11.14 6.21 10.78
C ASN A 254 10.19 6.47 11.95
N LYS A 255 10.19 5.59 12.96
CA LYS A 255 9.51 5.90 14.21
C LYS A 255 10.07 7.22 14.78
N PRO A 256 9.26 8.06 15.43
CA PRO A 256 9.79 9.16 16.20
C PRO A 256 10.78 8.61 17.23
N GLU A 257 11.92 9.28 17.41
CA GLU A 257 12.74 9.07 18.60
C GLU A 257 11.90 9.50 19.81
N GLU A 258 11.75 8.61 20.78
CA GLU A 258 11.10 8.90 22.08
C GLU A 258 12.05 9.66 23.01
#